data_AF-H3H6F3-F1
#
_entry.id   AF-H3H6F3-F1
#
_cell.length_a   1.000
_cell.length_b   1.000
_cell.length_c   1.000
_cell.angle_alpha   90.00
_cell.angle_beta   90.00
_cell.angle_gamma   90.00
#
_symmetry.space_group_name_H-M   'P 1'
#
loop_
_entity.id
_entity.type
_entity.pdbx_description
1 polymer ?
#
loop_
_entity_poly.entity_id
_entity_poly.type
_entity_poly.pdbx_seq_one_letter_code
_entity_poly.pdbx_strand_id
1 'polypeptide(L)'
;MLDAAKKPDETKSIATKLEAQQLQGWLKSGKSPDSAFVQMGLGNVEDNLMASPLFSTWVKYLDDFNAQYPAEKTALLHLLTKRFEDEPLAKIIAFGKTLDSTKAVATRLENQQRQIWLTSGKSSDDVFTLLKLDKAPDNFFDNPLYKTWGSYMNVYNNKHPGKQTNLFKTLTTKCKDKPLIKILEEAKKFPNLESTASKLQTEKIQSYLAIKKSPDDVFKLFGLGDAWDNVIGNPLFKTWLTYVKKFDRENPGKKTD
;
A
#
# COMPACT_ATOMS: atom_id res chain seq x y z
N MET A 1 -19.03 23.07 8.55
CA MET A 1 -19.79 23.85 9.55
C MET A 1 -20.76 22.97 10.34
N LEU A 2 -21.68 22.23 9.71
CA LEU A 2 -22.65 21.39 10.44
C LEU A 2 -22.01 20.27 11.27
N ASP A 3 -20.96 19.62 10.78
CA ASP A 3 -20.26 18.57 11.52
C ASP A 3 -19.61 19.08 12.82
N ALA A 4 -18.99 20.25 12.77
CA ALA A 4 -18.44 20.91 13.96
C ALA A 4 -19.54 21.29 14.97
N ALA A 5 -20.70 21.74 14.48
CA ALA A 5 -21.87 22.09 15.30
C ALA A 5 -22.60 20.86 15.90
N LYS A 6 -22.18 19.64 15.57
CA LYS A 6 -22.68 18.43 16.24
C LYS A 6 -21.90 18.06 17.51
N LYS A 7 -20.74 18.68 17.74
CA LYS A 7 -19.87 18.37 18.89
C LYS A 7 -20.42 18.92 20.22
N PRO A 8 -20.90 20.18 20.31
CA PRO A 8 -21.50 20.71 21.54
C PRO A 8 -22.95 20.24 21.70
N ASP A 9 -23.34 19.83 22.91
CA ASP A 9 -24.69 19.31 23.18
C ASP A 9 -25.80 20.34 22.88
N GLU A 10 -25.51 21.63 23.08
CA GLU A 10 -26.46 22.73 22.85
C GLU A 10 -26.86 22.88 21.38
N THR A 11 -25.93 22.57 20.46
CA THR A 11 -26.12 22.78 19.01
C THR A 11 -26.37 21.49 18.25
N LYS A 12 -26.08 20.34 18.87
CA LYS A 12 -26.18 19.00 18.26
C LYS A 12 -27.55 18.68 17.69
N SER A 13 -28.62 19.00 18.40
CA SER A 13 -29.99 18.72 17.95
C SER A 13 -30.35 19.51 16.68
N ILE A 14 -30.07 20.81 16.67
CA ILE A 14 -30.33 21.70 15.52
C ILE A 14 -29.45 21.30 14.33
N ALA A 15 -28.15 21.05 14.57
CA ALA A 15 -27.22 20.64 13.53
C ALA A 15 -27.61 19.31 12.88
N THR A 16 -28.07 18.33 13.68
CA THR A 16 -28.54 17.03 13.17
C THR A 16 -29.82 17.18 12.35
N LYS A 17 -30.78 17.99 12.82
CA LYS A 17 -32.02 18.27 12.07
C LYS A 17 -31.72 18.97 10.74
N LEU A 18 -30.81 19.95 10.75
CA LEU A 18 -30.45 20.70 9.56
C LEU A 18 -29.69 19.85 8.54
N GLU A 19 -28.80 18.95 8.99
CA GLU A 19 -28.16 17.97 8.09
C GLU A 19 -29.20 17.04 7.47
N ALA A 20 -30.14 16.50 8.26
CA ALA A 20 -31.19 15.63 7.72
C ALA A 20 -32.05 16.35 6.66
N GLN A 21 -32.42 17.61 6.92
CA GLN A 21 -33.15 18.45 5.94
C GLN A 21 -32.32 18.71 4.68
N GLN A 22 -31.02 18.97 4.81
CA GLN A 22 -30.11 19.16 3.69
C GLN A 22 -30.03 17.90 2.82
N LEU A 23 -29.82 16.73 3.42
CA LEU A 23 -29.75 15.45 2.70
C LEU A 23 -31.07 15.12 2.01
N GLN A 24 -32.21 15.35 2.66
CA GLN A 24 -33.52 15.17 2.03
C GLN A 24 -33.75 16.13 0.85
N GLY A 25 -33.33 17.40 0.98
CA GLY A 25 -33.40 18.36 -0.11
C GLY A 25 -32.53 17.95 -1.30
N TRP A 26 -31.32 17.45 -1.02
CA TRP A 26 -30.43 16.91 -2.06
C TRP A 26 -31.03 15.68 -2.74
N LEU A 27 -31.60 14.76 -1.97
CA LEU A 27 -32.22 13.56 -2.49
C LEU A 27 -33.43 13.90 -3.37
N LYS A 28 -34.32 14.80 -2.92
CA LYS A 28 -35.49 15.27 -3.70
C LYS A 28 -35.11 15.97 -5.01
N SER A 29 -33.99 16.68 -5.02
CA SER A 29 -33.48 17.36 -6.22
C SER A 29 -32.66 16.46 -7.15
N GLY A 30 -32.52 15.17 -6.83
CA GLY A 30 -31.73 14.23 -7.63
C GLY A 30 -30.23 14.55 -7.63
N LYS A 31 -29.71 15.19 -6.57
CA LYS A 31 -28.27 15.45 -6.48
C LYS A 31 -27.51 14.12 -6.47
N SER A 32 -26.59 13.95 -7.42
CA SER A 32 -25.84 12.70 -7.50
C SER A 32 -24.95 12.49 -6.26
N PRO A 33 -24.67 11.23 -5.87
CA PRO A 33 -23.70 10.94 -4.82
C PRO A 33 -22.32 11.54 -5.10
N ASP A 34 -21.95 11.69 -6.36
CA ASP A 34 -20.70 12.32 -6.78
C ASP A 34 -20.66 13.82 -6.43
N SER A 35 -21.74 14.55 -6.74
CA SER A 35 -21.88 15.96 -6.38
C SER A 35 -21.96 16.16 -4.86
N ALA A 36 -22.69 15.27 -4.16
CA ALA A 36 -22.79 15.29 -2.71
C ALA A 36 -21.41 15.09 -2.03
N PHE A 37 -20.55 14.21 -2.55
CA PHE A 37 -19.19 14.01 -2.05
C PHE A 37 -18.38 15.31 -2.04
N VAL A 38 -18.40 16.03 -3.16
CA VAL A 38 -17.70 17.31 -3.31
C VAL A 38 -18.29 18.36 -2.38
N GLN A 39 -19.61 18.47 -2.31
CA GLN A 39 -20.27 19.47 -1.48
C GLN A 39 -20.12 19.22 0.03
N MET A 40 -19.92 17.96 0.44
CA MET A 40 -19.55 17.62 1.81
C MET A 40 -18.09 17.94 2.15
N GLY A 41 -17.26 18.30 1.15
CA GLY A 41 -15.83 18.59 1.37
C GLY A 41 -14.97 17.34 1.56
N LEU A 42 -15.45 16.16 1.15
CA LEU A 42 -14.71 14.90 1.25
C LEU A 42 -13.55 14.79 0.24
N GLY A 43 -13.38 15.76 -0.67
CA GLY A 43 -12.26 15.79 -1.60
C GLY A 43 -10.90 16.16 -0.98
N ASN A 44 -10.90 16.74 0.23
CA ASN A 44 -9.70 17.32 0.84
C ASN A 44 -9.05 16.43 1.92
N VAL A 45 -9.51 15.18 2.11
CA VAL A 45 -9.19 14.38 3.31
C VAL A 45 -8.10 13.31 3.13
N GLU A 46 -7.42 13.28 1.97
CA GLU A 46 -6.32 12.34 1.63
C GLU A 46 -6.52 10.92 2.22
N ASP A 47 -5.53 10.39 2.94
CA ASP A 47 -5.54 9.04 3.51
C ASP A 47 -6.55 8.86 4.67
N ASN A 48 -7.08 9.96 5.21
CA ASN A 48 -7.98 9.98 6.37
C ASN A 48 -9.46 10.08 5.98
N LEU A 49 -9.81 9.89 4.69
CA LEU A 49 -11.19 9.96 4.20
C LEU A 49 -12.18 9.18 5.07
N MET A 50 -11.87 7.93 5.42
CA MET A 50 -12.77 7.07 6.19
C MET A 50 -12.84 7.43 7.68
N ALA A 51 -11.88 8.19 8.22
CA ALA A 51 -11.98 8.72 9.59
C ALA A 51 -12.97 9.89 9.69
N SER A 52 -13.32 10.52 8.56
CA SER A 52 -14.29 11.61 8.55
C SER A 52 -15.70 11.10 8.88
N PRO A 53 -16.41 11.68 9.86
CA PRO A 53 -17.82 11.32 10.12
C PRO A 53 -18.71 11.57 8.89
N LEU A 54 -18.33 12.53 8.03
CA LEU A 54 -19.01 12.83 6.78
C LEU A 54 -18.93 11.68 5.76
N PHE A 55 -17.92 10.79 5.85
CA PHE A 55 -17.83 9.62 4.98
C PHE A 55 -19.01 8.67 5.22
N SER A 56 -19.31 8.37 6.50
CA SER A 56 -20.47 7.53 6.85
C SER A 56 -21.80 8.17 6.44
N THR A 57 -21.93 9.49 6.62
CA THR A 57 -23.09 10.24 6.13
C THR A 57 -23.23 10.14 4.61
N TRP A 58 -22.13 10.26 3.88
CA TRP A 58 -22.12 10.14 2.41
C TRP A 58 -22.44 8.73 1.93
N VAL A 59 -21.92 7.69 2.59
CA VAL A 59 -22.25 6.29 2.27
C VAL A 59 -23.74 6.04 2.47
N LYS A 60 -24.33 6.54 3.56
CA LYS A 60 -25.79 6.44 3.77
C LYS A 60 -26.57 7.20 2.70
N TYR A 61 -26.12 8.40 2.33
CA TYR A 61 -26.74 9.17 1.25
C TYR A 61 -26.70 8.43 -0.10
N LEU A 62 -25.58 7.75 -0.41
CA LEU A 62 -25.47 6.90 -1.59
C LEU A 62 -26.50 5.75 -1.56
N ASP A 63 -26.68 5.10 -0.41
CA ASP A 63 -27.67 4.03 -0.27
C ASP A 63 -29.10 4.55 -0.48
N ASP A 64 -29.45 5.70 0.13
CA ASP A 64 -30.74 6.37 -0.04
C ASP A 64 -30.98 6.81 -1.51
N PHE A 65 -29.96 7.38 -2.16
CA PHE A 65 -30.00 7.75 -3.58
C PHE A 65 -30.24 6.53 -4.46
N ASN A 66 -29.49 5.46 -4.26
CA ASN A 66 -29.62 4.23 -5.03
C ASN A 66 -30.99 3.54 -4.87
N ALA A 67 -31.63 3.70 -3.70
CA ALA A 67 -32.99 3.21 -3.47
C ALA A 67 -34.04 4.05 -4.19
N GLN A 68 -33.88 5.38 -4.21
CA GLN A 68 -34.82 6.29 -4.84
C GLN A 68 -34.67 6.40 -6.37
N TYR A 69 -33.45 6.24 -6.88
CA TYR A 69 -33.11 6.33 -8.30
C TYR A 69 -32.47 5.04 -8.83
N PRO A 70 -33.20 3.90 -8.92
CA PRO A 70 -32.64 2.62 -9.34
C PRO A 70 -31.98 2.64 -10.73
N ALA A 71 -32.47 3.47 -11.64
CA ALA A 71 -31.93 3.63 -13.00
C ALA A 71 -30.56 4.34 -13.03
N GLU A 72 -30.24 5.13 -12.00
CA GLU A 72 -28.98 5.90 -11.88
C GLU A 72 -28.04 5.30 -10.82
N LYS A 73 -28.34 4.08 -10.37
CA LYS A 73 -27.63 3.42 -9.29
C LYS A 73 -26.12 3.34 -9.56
N THR A 74 -25.33 3.66 -8.55
CA THR A 74 -23.86 3.55 -8.62
C THR A 74 -23.28 2.83 -7.41
N ALA A 75 -22.04 2.35 -7.54
CA ALA A 75 -21.33 1.64 -6.49
C ALA A 75 -20.34 2.56 -5.76
N LEU A 76 -20.22 2.39 -4.44
CA LEU A 76 -19.26 3.13 -3.61
C LEU A 76 -17.84 3.03 -4.16
N LEU A 77 -17.39 1.82 -4.51
CA LEU A 77 -16.06 1.62 -5.07
C LEU A 77 -15.87 2.37 -6.40
N HIS A 78 -16.89 2.39 -7.27
CA HIS A 78 -16.82 3.12 -8.55
C HIS A 78 -16.66 4.63 -8.33
N LEU A 79 -17.38 5.21 -7.36
CA LEU A 79 -17.21 6.62 -7.02
C LEU A 79 -15.82 6.92 -6.47
N LEU A 80 -15.23 6.01 -5.69
CA LEU A 80 -13.90 6.18 -5.14
C LEU A 80 -12.80 5.99 -6.21
N THR A 81 -12.92 5.02 -7.13
CA THR A 81 -11.94 4.80 -8.21
C THR A 81 -11.92 5.91 -9.25
N LYS A 82 -12.98 6.74 -9.34
CA LYS A 82 -12.97 7.97 -10.15
C LYS A 82 -12.08 9.07 -9.56
N ARG A 83 -11.75 8.97 -8.27
CA ARG A 83 -11.07 10.05 -7.51
C ARG A 83 -9.67 9.66 -7.07
N PHE A 84 -9.46 8.37 -6.83
CA PHE A 84 -8.22 7.85 -6.29
C PHE A 84 -7.68 6.77 -7.22
N GLU A 85 -6.38 6.86 -7.53
CA GLU A 85 -5.63 5.74 -8.10
C GLU A 85 -5.65 4.53 -7.15
N ASP A 86 -5.27 3.35 -7.66
CA ASP A 86 -5.34 2.11 -6.89
C ASP A 86 -4.54 2.14 -5.57
N GLU A 87 -3.32 2.68 -5.58
CA GLU A 87 -2.44 2.75 -4.40
C GLU A 87 -2.99 3.62 -3.26
N PRO A 88 -3.32 4.90 -3.47
CA PRO A 88 -3.93 5.72 -2.42
C PRO A 88 -5.31 5.18 -2.00
N LEU A 89 -6.11 4.65 -2.93
CA LEU A 89 -7.39 4.04 -2.57
C LEU A 89 -7.20 2.82 -1.65
N ALA A 90 -6.23 1.96 -1.96
CA ALA A 90 -5.92 0.80 -1.14
C ALA A 90 -5.41 1.21 0.26
N LYS A 91 -4.68 2.33 0.38
CA LYS A 91 -4.27 2.89 1.69
C LYS A 91 -5.46 3.38 2.48
N ILE A 92 -6.35 4.16 1.88
CA ILE A 92 -7.59 4.64 2.51
C ILE A 92 -8.43 3.46 3.00
N ILE A 93 -8.57 2.40 2.19
CA ILE A 93 -9.30 1.18 2.56
C ILE A 93 -8.58 0.44 3.71
N ALA A 94 -7.26 0.28 3.62
CA ALA A 94 -6.48 -0.40 4.66
C ALA A 94 -6.54 0.34 6.00
N PHE A 95 -6.49 1.67 5.99
CA PHE A 95 -6.69 2.51 7.16
C PHE A 95 -8.12 2.39 7.70
N GLY A 96 -9.14 2.45 6.84
CA GLY A 96 -10.53 2.29 7.26
C GLY A 96 -10.84 0.94 7.94
N LYS A 97 -10.03 -0.11 7.71
CA LYS A 97 -10.14 -1.40 8.39
C LYS A 97 -9.64 -1.38 9.84
N THR A 98 -8.83 -0.41 10.22
CA THR A 98 -8.33 -0.25 11.60
C THR A 98 -9.32 0.49 12.50
N LEU A 99 -10.28 1.20 11.91
CA LEU A 99 -11.30 1.96 12.63
C LEU A 99 -12.58 1.13 12.80
N ASP A 100 -13.06 0.98 14.03
CA ASP A 100 -14.29 0.20 14.31
C ASP A 100 -15.51 0.74 13.54
N SER A 101 -15.61 2.06 13.38
CA SER A 101 -16.72 2.72 12.69
C SER A 101 -16.79 2.42 11.18
N THR A 102 -15.65 2.13 10.54
CA THR A 102 -15.58 1.89 9.07
C THR A 102 -15.10 0.50 8.69
N LYS A 103 -14.75 -0.35 9.65
CA LYS A 103 -14.19 -1.69 9.41
C LYS A 103 -15.05 -2.53 8.46
N ALA A 104 -16.36 -2.52 8.63
CA ALA A 104 -17.29 -3.28 7.80
C ALA A 104 -17.29 -2.79 6.34
N VAL A 105 -17.43 -1.48 6.11
CA VAL A 105 -17.44 -0.90 4.76
C VAL A 105 -16.07 -1.03 4.08
N ALA A 106 -14.98 -0.83 4.83
CA ALA A 106 -13.63 -0.98 4.32
C ALA A 106 -13.31 -2.43 3.92
N THR A 107 -13.73 -3.42 4.74
CA THR A 107 -13.59 -4.84 4.40
C THR A 107 -14.38 -5.21 3.14
N ARG A 108 -15.60 -4.67 2.99
CA ARG A 108 -16.40 -4.84 1.77
C ARG A 108 -15.69 -4.25 0.55
N LEU A 109 -15.13 -3.05 0.67
CA LEU A 109 -14.41 -2.38 -0.42
C LEU A 109 -13.12 -3.12 -0.80
N GLU A 110 -12.33 -3.60 0.16
CA GLU A 110 -11.14 -4.40 -0.10
C GLU A 110 -11.48 -5.68 -0.89
N ASN A 111 -12.58 -6.36 -0.53
CA ASN A 111 -13.05 -7.54 -1.26
C ASN A 111 -13.50 -7.22 -2.69
N GLN A 112 -14.22 -6.11 -2.88
CA GLN A 112 -14.62 -5.65 -4.21
C GLN A 112 -13.40 -5.28 -5.06
N GLN A 113 -12.44 -4.52 -4.51
CA GLN A 113 -11.21 -4.13 -5.19
C GLN A 113 -10.39 -5.35 -5.62
N ARG A 114 -10.21 -6.31 -4.71
CA ARG A 114 -9.56 -7.60 -4.99
C ARG A 114 -10.24 -8.37 -6.11
N GLN A 115 -11.57 -8.43 -6.10
CA GLN A 115 -12.33 -9.13 -7.13
C GLN A 115 -12.16 -8.43 -8.49
N ILE A 116 -12.17 -7.10 -8.53
CA ILE A 116 -11.90 -6.33 -9.76
C ILE A 116 -10.51 -6.64 -10.30
N TRP A 117 -9.48 -6.64 -9.46
CA TRP A 117 -8.12 -6.99 -9.89
C TRP A 117 -8.06 -8.40 -10.48
N LEU A 118 -8.74 -9.38 -9.86
CA LEU A 118 -8.81 -10.76 -10.36
C LEU A 118 -9.54 -10.85 -11.70
N THR A 119 -10.73 -10.25 -11.83
CA THR A 119 -11.52 -10.32 -13.07
C THR A 119 -10.88 -9.53 -14.21
N SER A 120 -10.06 -8.53 -13.87
CA SER A 120 -9.23 -7.79 -14.84
C SER A 120 -7.95 -8.54 -15.23
N GLY A 121 -7.76 -9.77 -14.74
CA GLY A 121 -6.62 -10.62 -15.10
C GLY A 121 -5.27 -10.19 -14.51
N LYS A 122 -5.26 -9.34 -13.47
CA LYS A 122 -4.00 -8.88 -12.86
C LYS A 122 -3.31 -10.04 -12.14
N SER A 123 -2.03 -10.25 -12.40
CA SER A 123 -1.22 -11.18 -11.60
C SER A 123 -0.95 -10.61 -10.21
N SER A 124 -0.54 -11.46 -9.27
CA SER A 124 -0.06 -11.01 -7.95
C SER A 124 1.09 -10.00 -8.07
N ASP A 125 1.95 -10.22 -9.06
CA ASP A 125 3.09 -9.39 -9.42
C ASP A 125 2.66 -8.02 -9.98
N ASP A 126 1.56 -7.95 -10.73
CA ASP A 126 1.01 -6.68 -11.23
C ASP A 126 0.40 -5.87 -10.08
N VAL A 127 -0.31 -6.53 -9.17
CA VAL A 127 -0.87 -5.87 -7.96
C VAL A 127 0.24 -5.37 -7.06
N PHE A 128 1.36 -6.09 -6.92
CA PHE A 128 2.53 -5.63 -6.17
C PHE A 128 3.05 -4.27 -6.66
N THR A 129 3.25 -4.13 -7.98
CA THR A 129 3.71 -2.88 -8.62
C THR A 129 2.63 -1.81 -8.61
N LEU A 130 1.37 -2.18 -8.81
CA LEU A 130 0.23 -1.26 -8.75
C LEU A 130 0.08 -0.62 -7.36
N LEU A 131 0.41 -1.36 -6.30
CA LEU A 131 0.49 -0.85 -4.92
C LEU A 131 1.83 -0.18 -4.59
N LYS A 132 2.71 0.00 -5.59
CA LYS A 132 4.03 0.65 -5.49
C LYS A 132 4.92 0.06 -4.39
N LEU A 133 4.75 -1.23 -4.07
CA LEU A 133 5.55 -1.91 -3.03
C LEU A 133 7.03 -2.07 -3.43
N ASP A 134 7.33 -2.10 -4.73
CA ASP A 134 8.69 -2.07 -5.29
C ASP A 134 9.43 -0.75 -5.02
N LYS A 135 8.68 0.32 -4.71
CA LYS A 135 9.19 1.69 -4.50
C LYS A 135 9.22 2.10 -3.03
N ALA A 136 8.85 1.22 -2.11
CA ALA A 136 8.81 1.49 -0.67
C ALA A 136 9.67 0.49 0.15
N PRO A 137 10.98 0.32 -0.17
CA PRO A 137 11.80 -0.70 0.45
C PRO A 137 12.15 -0.44 1.92
N ASP A 138 12.11 0.82 2.38
CA ASP A 138 12.54 1.19 3.74
C ASP A 138 11.49 0.86 4.83
N ASN A 139 10.22 0.76 4.45
CA ASN A 139 9.10 0.45 5.36
C ASN A 139 8.26 -0.71 4.78
N PHE A 140 8.89 -1.67 4.11
CA PHE A 140 8.17 -2.63 3.28
C PHE A 140 7.20 -3.49 4.10
N PHE A 141 7.65 -4.04 5.23
CA PHE A 141 6.81 -4.90 6.08
C PHE A 141 5.82 -4.11 6.95
N ASP A 142 6.13 -2.84 7.25
CA ASP A 142 5.26 -1.93 7.99
C ASP A 142 4.21 -1.23 7.09
N ASN A 143 4.42 -1.24 5.77
CA ASN A 143 3.46 -0.67 4.82
C ASN A 143 2.14 -1.45 4.89
N PRO A 144 0.99 -0.81 5.17
CA PRO A 144 -0.29 -1.50 5.25
C PRO A 144 -0.66 -2.26 3.96
N LEU A 145 -0.16 -1.79 2.81
CA LEU A 145 -0.38 -2.42 1.51
C LEU A 145 0.34 -3.77 1.37
N TYR A 146 1.35 -4.08 2.18
CA TYR A 146 1.97 -5.40 2.20
C TYR A 146 0.95 -6.48 2.59
N LYS A 147 0.11 -6.21 3.59
CA LYS A 147 -0.97 -7.13 4.01
C LYS A 147 -2.06 -7.21 2.94
N THR A 148 -2.43 -6.10 2.33
CA THR A 148 -3.40 -6.07 1.21
C THR A 148 -2.91 -6.93 0.04
N TRP A 149 -1.66 -6.75 -0.38
CA TRP A 149 -1.03 -7.53 -1.42
C TRP A 149 -0.93 -9.02 -1.05
N GLY A 150 -0.44 -9.35 0.15
CA GLY A 150 -0.32 -10.75 0.59
C GLY A 150 -1.68 -11.46 0.61
N SER A 151 -2.73 -10.74 1.00
CA SER A 151 -4.10 -11.24 0.93
C SER A 151 -4.52 -11.50 -0.53
N TYR A 152 -4.24 -10.57 -1.46
CA TYR A 152 -4.53 -10.76 -2.88
C TYR A 152 -3.78 -11.96 -3.46
N MET A 153 -2.48 -12.06 -3.19
CA MET A 153 -1.60 -13.13 -3.63
C MET A 153 -2.16 -14.51 -3.24
N ASN A 154 -2.64 -14.67 -2.02
CA ASN A 154 -3.23 -15.93 -1.55
C ASN A 154 -4.46 -16.32 -2.39
N VAL A 155 -5.36 -15.38 -2.66
CA VAL A 155 -6.55 -15.64 -3.49
C VAL A 155 -6.15 -15.93 -4.94
N TYR A 156 -5.19 -15.17 -5.49
CA TYR A 156 -4.67 -15.39 -6.83
C TYR A 156 -4.05 -16.79 -6.97
N ASN A 157 -3.20 -17.20 -6.03
CA ASN A 157 -2.53 -18.51 -6.02
C ASN A 157 -3.55 -19.66 -5.97
N ASN A 158 -4.59 -19.54 -5.14
CA ASN A 158 -5.64 -20.55 -5.03
C ASN A 158 -6.46 -20.69 -6.32
N LYS A 159 -6.69 -19.60 -7.05
CA LYS A 159 -7.42 -19.61 -8.33
C LYS A 159 -6.56 -20.00 -9.53
N HIS A 160 -5.23 -19.99 -9.40
CA HIS A 160 -4.30 -20.23 -10.51
C HIS A 160 -3.22 -21.26 -10.11
N PRO A 161 -3.59 -22.53 -9.87
CA PRO A 161 -2.63 -23.59 -9.62
C PRO A 161 -1.61 -23.67 -10.76
N GLY A 162 -0.33 -23.85 -10.43
CA GLY A 162 0.78 -23.86 -11.40
C GLY A 162 1.32 -22.49 -11.81
N LYS A 163 0.60 -21.39 -11.53
CA LYS A 163 1.09 -20.01 -11.73
C LYS A 163 1.37 -19.27 -10.42
N GLN A 164 1.51 -20.03 -9.34
CA GLN A 164 1.64 -19.49 -8.00
C GLN A 164 2.94 -18.66 -7.87
N THR A 165 2.87 -17.63 -7.04
CA THR A 165 4.02 -16.83 -6.60
C THR A 165 4.12 -16.79 -5.08
N ASN A 166 5.20 -16.25 -4.55
CA ASN A 166 5.39 -16.00 -3.13
C ASN A 166 6.17 -14.69 -2.94
N LEU A 167 6.37 -14.28 -1.68
CA LEU A 167 7.14 -13.09 -1.32
C LEU A 167 8.46 -13.01 -2.08
N PHE A 168 9.31 -14.03 -1.94
CA PHE A 168 10.66 -13.99 -2.49
C PHE A 168 10.70 -14.03 -4.02
N LYS A 169 9.85 -14.84 -4.66
CA LYS A 169 9.73 -14.86 -6.14
C LYS A 169 9.27 -13.51 -6.69
N THR A 170 8.34 -12.85 -6.00
CA THR A 170 7.87 -11.51 -6.37
C THR A 170 8.99 -10.50 -6.18
N LEU A 171 9.68 -10.50 -5.03
CA LEU A 171 10.78 -9.59 -4.74
C LEU A 171 11.92 -9.73 -5.76
N THR A 172 12.34 -10.95 -6.12
CA THR A 172 13.42 -11.14 -7.11
C THR A 172 13.01 -10.73 -8.52
N THR A 173 11.71 -10.73 -8.83
CA THR A 173 11.17 -10.33 -10.14
C THR A 173 10.94 -8.81 -10.23
N LYS A 174 10.42 -8.20 -9.16
CA LYS A 174 9.93 -6.81 -9.15
C LYS A 174 10.88 -5.83 -8.51
N CYS A 175 11.69 -6.27 -7.55
CA CYS A 175 12.68 -5.42 -6.89
C CYS A 175 14.06 -5.71 -7.48
N LYS A 176 14.77 -4.66 -7.92
CA LYS A 176 16.14 -4.78 -8.41
C LYS A 176 17.11 -4.16 -7.42
N ASP A 177 18.29 -4.78 -7.33
CA ASP A 177 19.46 -4.26 -6.63
C ASP A 177 19.15 -3.65 -5.24
N LYS A 178 19.20 -2.31 -5.10
CA LYS A 178 19.09 -1.63 -3.81
C LYS A 178 17.78 -1.90 -3.06
N PRO A 179 16.59 -1.68 -3.65
CA PRO A 179 15.32 -2.11 -3.05
C PRO A 179 15.31 -3.58 -2.60
N LEU A 180 15.80 -4.50 -3.43
CA LEU A 180 15.83 -5.92 -3.10
C LEU A 180 16.73 -6.20 -1.88
N ILE A 181 17.94 -5.65 -1.85
CA ILE A 181 18.89 -5.85 -0.74
C ILE A 181 18.32 -5.30 0.56
N LYS A 182 17.72 -4.10 0.54
CA LYS A 182 17.09 -3.50 1.73
C LYS A 182 15.97 -4.38 2.30
N ILE A 183 15.04 -4.82 1.43
CA ILE A 183 13.91 -5.66 1.87
C ILE A 183 14.40 -7.02 2.39
N LEU A 184 15.39 -7.63 1.74
CA LEU A 184 15.97 -8.90 2.21
C LEU A 184 16.69 -8.73 3.56
N GLU A 185 17.36 -7.60 3.79
CA GLU A 185 17.98 -7.34 5.09
C GLU A 185 16.94 -7.17 6.20
N GLU A 186 15.84 -6.47 5.92
CA GLU A 186 14.73 -6.36 6.85
C GLU A 186 14.06 -7.72 7.11
N ALA A 187 13.88 -8.53 6.05
CA ALA A 187 13.29 -9.87 6.14
C ALA A 187 14.08 -10.81 7.08
N LYS A 188 15.40 -10.63 7.20
CA LYS A 188 16.25 -11.42 8.11
C LYS A 188 15.93 -11.23 9.59
N LYS A 189 15.20 -10.16 9.96
CA LYS A 189 14.73 -9.94 11.33
C LYS A 189 13.58 -10.88 11.71
N PHE A 190 12.93 -11.52 10.74
CA PHE A 190 11.80 -12.42 10.96
C PHE A 190 12.26 -13.90 10.87
N PRO A 191 12.14 -14.70 11.94
CA PRO A 191 12.66 -16.08 11.97
C PRO A 191 12.16 -16.97 10.83
N ASN A 192 10.92 -16.80 10.38
CA ASN A 192 10.32 -17.58 9.30
C ASN A 192 10.79 -17.17 7.89
N LEU A 193 11.46 -16.02 7.75
CA LEU A 193 11.96 -15.48 6.48
C LEU A 193 13.49 -15.52 6.40
N GLU A 194 14.17 -15.57 7.55
CA GLU A 194 15.60 -15.40 7.71
C GLU A 194 16.44 -16.28 6.78
N SER A 195 16.25 -17.60 6.81
CA SER A 195 17.04 -18.52 5.98
C SER A 195 16.93 -18.23 4.48
N THR A 196 15.71 -17.97 3.97
CA THR A 196 15.52 -17.69 2.53
C THR A 196 16.06 -16.30 2.16
N ALA A 197 15.86 -15.32 3.03
CA ALA A 197 16.37 -13.97 2.82
C ALA A 197 17.91 -13.92 2.82
N SER A 198 18.55 -14.58 3.79
CA SER A 198 20.00 -14.75 3.89
C SER A 198 20.58 -15.45 2.65
N LYS A 199 19.91 -16.51 2.15
CA LYS A 199 20.31 -17.22 0.94
C LYS A 199 20.28 -16.31 -0.30
N LEU A 200 19.15 -15.63 -0.54
CA LEU A 200 19.00 -14.75 -1.71
C LEU A 200 19.95 -13.54 -1.66
N GLN A 201 20.18 -12.97 -0.48
CA GLN A 201 21.15 -11.91 -0.29
C GLN A 201 22.56 -12.41 -0.64
N THR A 202 22.94 -13.60 -0.19
CA THR A 202 24.24 -14.22 -0.50
C THR A 202 24.41 -14.45 -2.00
N GLU A 203 23.42 -15.03 -2.67
CA GLU A 203 23.42 -15.27 -4.12
C GLU A 203 23.57 -13.95 -4.89
N LYS A 204 22.85 -12.90 -4.48
CA LYS A 204 22.95 -11.59 -5.11
C LYS A 204 24.35 -10.98 -4.95
N ILE A 205 24.96 -11.12 -3.78
CA ILE A 205 26.33 -10.63 -3.53
C ILE A 205 27.36 -11.39 -4.36
N GLN A 206 27.23 -12.71 -4.47
CA GLN A 206 28.07 -13.53 -5.34
C GLN A 206 27.93 -13.12 -6.81
N SER A 207 26.72 -12.76 -7.25
CA SER A 207 26.50 -12.26 -8.61
C SER A 207 27.26 -10.96 -8.88
N TYR A 208 27.40 -10.08 -7.89
CA TYR A 208 28.20 -8.85 -8.02
C TYR A 208 29.69 -9.14 -8.14
N LEU A 209 30.22 -10.11 -7.37
CA LEU A 209 31.63 -10.55 -7.49
C LEU A 209 31.91 -11.13 -8.87
N ALA A 210 31.01 -12.00 -9.37
CA ALA A 210 31.17 -12.66 -10.66
C ALA A 210 31.28 -11.67 -11.83
N ILE A 211 30.54 -10.56 -11.77
CA ILE A 211 30.61 -9.49 -12.77
C ILE A 211 31.63 -8.39 -12.42
N LYS A 212 32.45 -8.59 -11.38
CA LYS A 212 33.47 -7.65 -10.91
C LYS A 212 32.93 -6.24 -10.66
N LYS A 213 31.74 -6.14 -10.08
CA LYS A 213 31.15 -4.85 -9.70
C LYS A 213 32.05 -4.19 -8.63
N SER A 214 32.36 -2.90 -8.79
CA SER A 214 33.29 -2.22 -7.88
C SER A 214 32.72 -2.19 -6.45
N PRO A 215 33.59 -2.17 -5.42
CA PRO A 215 33.12 -2.02 -4.05
C PRO A 215 32.31 -0.74 -3.81
N ASP A 216 32.64 0.37 -4.48
CA ASP A 216 31.86 1.62 -4.41
C ASP A 216 30.44 1.44 -4.96
N ASP A 217 30.28 0.74 -6.08
CA ASP A 217 28.96 0.44 -6.63
C ASP A 217 28.17 -0.45 -5.66
N VAL A 218 28.81 -1.48 -5.10
CA VAL A 218 28.16 -2.36 -4.13
C VAL A 218 27.79 -1.62 -2.84
N PHE A 219 28.61 -0.66 -2.40
CA PHE A 219 28.29 0.21 -1.26
C PHE A 219 26.99 0.98 -1.48
N LYS A 220 26.83 1.57 -2.67
CA LYS A 220 25.60 2.28 -3.07
C LYS A 220 24.42 1.32 -3.20
N LEU A 221 24.63 0.13 -3.77
CA LEU A 221 23.58 -0.89 -3.92
C LEU A 221 23.12 -1.45 -2.58
N PHE A 222 23.97 -1.48 -1.56
CA PHE A 222 23.55 -1.85 -0.21
C PHE A 222 22.81 -0.71 0.50
N GLY A 223 22.72 0.47 -0.12
CA GLY A 223 22.11 1.65 0.48
C GLY A 223 22.90 2.22 1.65
N LEU A 224 24.18 1.88 1.78
CA LEU A 224 25.03 2.35 2.88
C LEU A 224 25.26 3.87 2.81
N GLY A 225 25.24 4.44 1.61
CA GLY A 225 25.27 5.89 1.40
C GLY A 225 23.99 6.64 1.77
N ASP A 226 22.91 5.96 2.20
CA ASP A 226 21.71 6.62 2.73
C ASP A 226 21.79 6.82 4.26
N ALA A 227 22.71 6.11 4.92
CA ALA A 227 22.77 5.97 6.38
C ALA A 227 24.04 6.61 6.97
N TRP A 228 24.41 7.83 6.51
CA TRP A 228 25.66 8.49 6.87
C TRP A 228 25.91 8.55 8.38
N ASP A 229 24.86 8.77 9.17
CA ASP A 229 24.96 8.92 10.62
C ASP A 229 25.22 7.60 11.37
N ASN A 230 25.01 6.44 10.71
CA ASN A 230 25.20 5.12 11.34
C ASN A 230 25.57 4.01 10.33
N VAL A 231 26.48 4.29 9.40
CA VAL A 231 26.94 3.28 8.44
C VAL A 231 27.56 2.08 9.16
N ILE A 232 28.36 2.32 10.19
CA ILE A 232 29.10 1.26 10.92
C ILE A 232 28.16 0.32 11.68
N GLY A 233 27.04 0.84 12.19
CA GLY A 233 26.01 0.04 12.86
C GLY A 233 25.11 -0.74 11.90
N ASN A 234 25.15 -0.45 10.60
CA ASN A 234 24.35 -1.16 9.61
C ASN A 234 24.92 -2.58 9.37
N PRO A 235 24.12 -3.65 9.55
CA PRO A 235 24.59 -5.03 9.30
C PRO A 235 25.17 -5.25 7.90
N LEU A 236 24.65 -4.53 6.89
CA LEU A 236 25.15 -4.60 5.51
C LEU A 236 26.57 -4.06 5.35
N PHE A 237 27.06 -3.21 6.27
CA PHE A 237 28.42 -2.68 6.22
C PHE A 237 29.46 -3.78 6.44
N LYS A 238 29.23 -4.69 7.40
CA LYS A 238 30.11 -5.86 7.62
C LYS A 238 30.12 -6.78 6.42
N THR A 239 28.97 -6.96 5.79
CA THR A 239 28.83 -7.72 4.55
C THR A 239 29.61 -7.05 3.40
N TRP A 240 29.54 -5.73 3.28
CA TRP A 240 30.30 -4.96 2.29
C TRP A 240 31.82 -5.05 2.53
N LEU A 241 32.31 -4.94 3.77
CA LEU A 241 33.74 -5.16 4.08
C LEU A 241 34.21 -6.55 3.67
N THR A 242 33.36 -7.56 3.85
CA THR A 242 33.65 -8.93 3.41
C THR A 242 33.70 -9.03 1.88
N TYR A 243 32.83 -8.30 1.19
CA TYR A 243 32.84 -8.18 -0.27
C TYR A 243 34.13 -7.53 -0.77
N VAL A 244 34.55 -6.38 -0.21
CA VAL A 244 35.80 -5.67 -0.55
C VAL A 244 37.00 -6.61 -0.46
N LYS A 245 37.17 -7.29 0.68
CA LYS A 245 38.28 -8.23 0.90
C LYS A 245 38.32 -9.37 -0.13
N LYS A 246 37.15 -9.86 -0.56
CA LYS A 246 37.06 -10.91 -1.60
C LYS A 246 37.37 -10.32 -2.98
N PHE A 247 36.80 -9.16 -3.30
CA PHE A 247 37.01 -8.45 -4.55
C PHE A 247 38.50 -8.12 -4.78
N ASP A 248 39.19 -7.57 -3.79
CA ASP A 248 40.62 -7.21 -3.88
C ASP A 248 41.52 -8.44 -4.06
N ARG A 249 41.16 -9.57 -3.42
CA ARG A 249 41.88 -10.83 -3.58
C ARG A 249 41.75 -11.39 -5.00
N GLU A 250 40.56 -11.27 -5.59
CA GLU A 250 40.26 -11.77 -6.93
C GLU A 250 40.68 -10.79 -8.05
N ASN A 251 40.92 -9.51 -7.70
CA ASN A 251 41.24 -8.45 -8.65
C ASN A 251 42.43 -7.58 -8.16
N PRO A 252 43.64 -8.15 -8.00
CA PRO A 252 44.79 -7.47 -7.38
C PRO A 252 45.28 -6.21 -8.12
N GLY A 253 44.93 -6.04 -9.40
CA GLY A 253 45.22 -4.83 -10.19
C GLY A 253 44.16 -3.73 -10.12
N LYS A 254 43.08 -3.92 -9.35
CA LYS A 254 41.99 -2.96 -9.13
C LYS A 254 41.66 -2.84 -7.64
N LYS A 255 42.69 -2.90 -6.79
CA LYS A 255 42.51 -2.80 -5.35
C LYS A 255 41.80 -1.50 -5.00
N THR A 256 40.90 -1.62 -4.03
CA THR A 256 40.22 -0.48 -3.42
C THR A 256 41.20 0.15 -2.43
N ASP A 257 41.50 1.45 -2.60
CA ASP A 257 42.35 2.22 -1.69
C ASP A 257 41.60 2.64 -0.40
#